data_AF-A0A9E0DG50-F1
#
_entry.id   AF-A0A9E0DG50-F1
#
_cell.length_a   1.000
_cell.length_b   1.000
_cell.length_c   1.000
_cell.angle_alpha   90.00
_cell.angle_beta   90.00
_cell.angle_gamma   90.00
#
_symmetry.space_group_name_H-M   'P 1'
#
loop_
_entity.id
_entity.type
_entity.pdbx_description
1 polymer ?
#
loop_
_entity_poly.entity_id
_entity_poly.type
_entity_poly.pdbx_seq_one_letter_code
_entity_poly.pdbx_strand_id
1 'polypeptide(L)'
;MSWRSSHFSAWLSAAATRTRILLATTVAVAMLVSGMVLINAVVGDVADAASAPAVNVLANGGFETGFASFAGCGAVGTGWGCFSNGGGANYGFFDNNQPATVAEGGHSQSIEINTRGISGPSHDRYAGIYQTVRVVDWAEYTLALKGMIRTTVHTGDPWRYRVQVGWSQGATADWTKVTNWADVGWDTYYDRAAPGGFGTYITKFMAEAEYVTVYVRVWKKWGVPEETIDVTFDAITLTGRGAGFPVPTPTATATPIPGVIVLPTAAPTPMPTAVAAPVTVTQCAATERVVNGDFEKGFAKLTYGDVGNSWGHFVNGGRAAYGFYDEQWPPVIASGAHGQLIEINTKGMAAADGDRYAGIYQTITGLTKGTTYELTVKGMVRGTGGGPDAYRFQAQWGWNAGANADWTKATFSGLDLGSIYPRSEPGSLSTATVRFTAPDSTMTLFLRGWMKWGYTETEMDLNFDAISLRGCTTTTTQATHPTSPVVCTYAVKPGDYLGKIAANYGVSLAGLAAANSIWNYDHIYVGQLLTIPGCTTGGTVVYPPHPKPVPPPVAHRTHTVSRGESLSWIAAWYGVNMYDVARINGIPDLNHVCVGQQLIIP
;
A
#
# COMPACT_ATOMS: atom_id res chain seq x y z
N MET A 1 40.42 -95.47 10.00
CA MET A 1 39.73 -96.08 8.83
C MET A 1 38.30 -96.32 9.25
N SER A 2 37.21 -95.94 8.59
CA SER A 2 36.89 -95.09 7.43
C SER A 2 35.39 -95.32 7.21
N TRP A 3 34.60 -94.26 6.91
CA TRP A 3 33.37 -94.31 6.08
C TRP A 3 32.17 -95.16 6.61
N ARG A 4 30.94 -94.66 6.84
CA ARG A 4 30.00 -93.87 6.01
C ARG A 4 28.93 -93.31 6.97
N SER A 5 28.69 -92.00 7.09
CA SER A 5 27.91 -91.10 6.20
C SER A 5 26.44 -91.51 5.98
N SER A 6 25.56 -90.62 6.49
CA SER A 6 24.28 -90.17 5.89
C SER A 6 23.21 -91.22 5.59
N HIS A 7 22.10 -91.22 6.35
CA HIS A 7 20.71 -91.21 5.84
C HIS A 7 19.59 -91.53 6.88
N PHE A 8 19.82 -91.49 8.20
CA PHE A 8 18.75 -91.82 9.17
C PHE A 8 18.57 -90.89 10.38
N SER A 9 19.07 -89.65 10.32
CA SER A 9 18.83 -88.64 11.37
C SER A 9 18.10 -87.39 10.88
N ALA A 10 17.50 -87.43 9.68
CA ALA A 10 16.76 -86.30 9.11
C ALA A 10 15.22 -86.42 9.20
N TRP A 11 14.67 -87.50 9.78
CA TRP A 11 13.22 -87.74 9.81
C TRP A 11 12.56 -87.67 11.19
N LEU A 12 13.33 -87.51 12.28
CA LEU A 12 12.79 -87.32 13.64
C LEU A 12 13.01 -85.91 14.22
N SER A 13 13.68 -85.02 13.47
CA SER A 13 13.85 -83.61 13.85
C SER A 13 12.86 -82.65 13.16
N ALA A 14 12.00 -83.17 12.26
CA ALA A 14 10.99 -82.37 11.55
C ALA A 14 9.56 -82.51 12.14
N ALA A 15 9.31 -83.45 13.04
CA ALA A 15 8.00 -83.66 13.67
C ALA A 15 7.86 -82.99 15.06
N ALA A 16 8.95 -82.61 15.71
CA ALA A 16 8.91 -81.91 17.02
C ALA A 16 8.92 -80.37 16.90
N THR A 17 9.08 -79.82 15.69
CA THR A 17 9.10 -78.36 15.44
C THR A 17 7.76 -77.84 14.87
N ARG A 18 6.82 -78.72 14.51
CA ARG A 18 5.49 -78.33 14.00
C ARG A 18 4.34 -78.38 15.02
N THR A 19 4.58 -78.90 16.23
CA THR A 19 3.59 -78.86 17.34
C THR A 19 3.93 -77.81 18.42
N ARG A 20 4.81 -76.85 18.09
CA ARG A 20 5.00 -75.60 18.85
C ARG A 20 4.66 -74.34 18.05
N ILE A 21 4.18 -74.48 16.81
CA ILE A 21 3.81 -73.35 15.94
C ILE A 21 2.28 -73.24 15.74
N LEU A 22 1.48 -74.21 16.21
CA LEU A 22 0.01 -74.15 16.13
C LEU A 22 -0.74 -73.99 17.47
N LEU A 23 -0.03 -73.69 18.56
CA LEU A 23 -0.62 -73.17 19.81
C LEU A 23 -0.09 -71.78 20.21
N ALA A 24 0.64 -71.12 19.31
CA ALA A 24 1.06 -69.72 19.47
C ALA A 24 0.11 -68.73 18.77
N THR A 25 -0.94 -69.23 18.08
CA THR A 25 -1.91 -68.41 17.35
C THR A 25 -3.33 -68.46 17.93
N THR A 26 -3.56 -69.14 19.05
CA THR A 26 -4.91 -69.25 19.67
C THR A 26 -4.96 -69.08 21.19
N VAL A 27 -3.84 -68.73 21.86
CA VAL A 27 -3.85 -68.34 23.30
C VAL A 27 -3.40 -66.88 23.53
N ALA A 28 -2.96 -66.17 22.50
CA ALA A 28 -2.80 -64.71 22.54
C ALA A 28 -4.14 -63.93 22.45
N VAL A 29 -5.28 -64.64 22.49
CA VAL A 29 -6.64 -64.09 22.38
C VAL A 29 -7.42 -64.19 23.71
N ALA A 30 -6.85 -64.71 24.80
CA ALA A 30 -7.64 -64.98 26.03
C ALA A 30 -6.99 -64.67 27.40
N MET A 31 -5.86 -63.96 27.47
CA MET A 31 -5.35 -63.40 28.75
C MET A 31 -4.74 -62.01 28.58
N LEU A 32 -5.57 -61.07 28.14
CA LEU A 32 -5.44 -59.63 28.42
C LEU A 32 -6.83 -59.04 28.72
N VAL A 33 -7.61 -59.80 29.49
CA VAL A 33 -8.90 -59.38 30.07
C VAL A 33 -8.77 -59.46 31.59
N SER A 34 -8.04 -58.50 32.16
CA SER A 34 -8.17 -57.98 33.53
C SER A 34 -7.02 -57.02 33.78
N GLY A 35 -7.32 -55.72 33.79
CA GLY A 35 -6.33 -54.66 34.02
C GLY A 35 -6.29 -53.54 32.97
N MET A 36 -7.42 -53.24 32.31
CA MET A 36 -7.60 -51.99 31.55
C MET A 36 -8.86 -51.28 32.07
N VAL A 37 -8.71 -50.61 33.21
CA VAL A 37 -9.42 -49.36 33.48
C VAL A 37 -8.38 -48.28 33.16
N LEU A 38 -8.31 -47.91 31.89
CA LEU A 38 -7.43 -46.85 31.40
C LEU A 38 -8.13 -45.51 31.64
N ILE A 39 -7.43 -44.73 32.44
CA ILE A 39 -7.65 -43.33 32.79
C ILE A 39 -7.93 -42.51 31.54
N ASN A 40 -8.95 -41.66 31.60
CA ASN A 40 -9.24 -40.59 30.66
C ASN A 40 -7.97 -39.76 30.39
N ALA A 41 -7.26 -40.07 29.30
CA ALA A 41 -6.31 -39.16 28.72
C ALA A 41 -7.10 -38.22 27.82
N VAL A 42 -7.41 -37.02 28.35
CA VAL A 42 -7.76 -35.87 27.56
C VAL A 42 -6.62 -35.69 26.54
N VAL A 43 -6.87 -36.09 25.30
CA VAL A 43 -6.15 -35.54 24.16
C VAL A 43 -6.62 -34.10 24.09
N GLY A 44 -5.93 -33.24 24.85
CA GLY A 44 -6.01 -31.82 24.61
C GLY A 44 -5.38 -31.64 23.25
N ASP A 45 -6.22 -31.32 22.27
CA ASP A 45 -5.79 -30.69 21.04
C ASP A 45 -4.68 -29.71 21.40
N VAL A 46 -3.51 -29.85 20.78
CA VAL A 46 -2.59 -28.73 20.68
C VAL A 46 -3.34 -27.69 19.85
N ALA A 47 -4.10 -26.86 20.56
CA ALA A 47 -4.65 -25.64 20.01
C ALA A 47 -3.45 -24.92 19.40
N ASP A 48 -3.50 -24.77 18.07
CA ASP A 48 -2.80 -23.72 17.37
C ASP A 48 -2.80 -22.50 18.28
N ALA A 49 -1.64 -21.87 18.48
CA ALA A 49 -1.56 -20.60 19.17
C ALA A 49 -2.51 -19.65 18.43
N ALA A 50 -3.72 -19.49 18.96
CA ALA A 50 -4.78 -18.77 18.31
C ALA A 50 -4.25 -17.35 18.08
N SER A 51 -3.93 -17.05 16.82
CA SER A 51 -3.76 -15.66 16.39
C SER A 51 -4.98 -14.93 16.92
N ALA A 52 -4.77 -13.84 17.67
CA ALA A 52 -5.89 -13.03 18.15
C ALA A 52 -6.90 -12.86 17.00
N PRO A 53 -8.19 -13.14 17.22
CA PRO A 53 -9.16 -13.19 16.14
C PRO A 53 -9.11 -11.89 15.36
N ALA A 54 -9.16 -12.00 14.03
CA ALA A 54 -9.21 -10.81 13.20
C ALA A 54 -10.48 -10.02 13.55
N VAL A 55 -10.32 -8.75 13.89
CA VAL A 55 -11.43 -7.86 14.24
C VAL A 55 -11.59 -6.82 13.15
N ASN A 56 -12.82 -6.41 12.90
CA ASN A 56 -13.08 -5.22 12.11
C ASN A 56 -12.71 -4.00 12.97
N VAL A 57 -11.70 -3.24 12.55
CA VAL A 57 -11.24 -2.05 13.27
C VAL A 57 -11.97 -0.78 12.85
N LEU A 58 -12.74 -0.80 11.75
CA LEU A 58 -13.59 0.32 11.37
C LEU A 58 -14.81 0.43 12.27
N ALA A 59 -15.12 1.65 12.69
CA ALA A 59 -16.38 1.99 13.30
C ALA A 59 -17.43 2.27 12.22
N ASN A 60 -18.64 1.75 12.41
CA ASN A 60 -19.81 2.08 11.59
C ASN A 60 -19.63 1.89 10.07
N GLY A 61 -18.87 0.88 9.63
CA GLY A 61 -18.67 0.64 8.20
C GLY A 61 -19.90 0.06 7.48
N GLY A 62 -20.87 -0.47 8.23
CA GLY A 62 -22.21 -0.83 7.75
C GLY A 62 -23.28 0.23 8.04
N PHE A 63 -22.89 1.43 8.50
CA PHE A 63 -23.76 2.61 8.63
C PHE A 63 -25.00 2.53 9.56
N GLU A 64 -25.21 1.41 10.25
CA GLU A 64 -26.34 1.20 11.18
C GLU A 64 -26.30 2.02 12.48
N THR A 65 -25.15 2.61 12.83
CA THR A 65 -25.00 3.39 14.08
C THR A 65 -25.24 4.88 13.90
N GLY A 66 -25.93 5.25 12.82
CA GLY A 66 -26.39 6.60 12.53
C GLY A 66 -25.41 7.45 11.73
N PHE A 67 -25.81 8.71 11.50
CA PHE A 67 -25.12 9.68 10.66
C PHE A 67 -24.98 11.02 11.37
N ALA A 68 -23.87 11.72 11.09
CA ALA A 68 -23.61 13.08 11.50
C ALA A 68 -23.68 14.02 10.28
N SER A 69 -24.18 15.24 10.49
CA SER A 69 -24.26 16.25 9.43
C SER A 69 -23.03 17.14 9.42
N PHE A 70 -22.36 17.27 8.27
CA PHE A 70 -21.18 18.10 8.07
C PHE A 70 -21.44 19.21 7.06
N ALA A 71 -20.99 20.42 7.36
CA ALA A 71 -21.04 21.53 6.41
C ALA A 71 -20.27 21.16 5.13
N GLY A 72 -20.91 21.31 3.96
CA GLY A 72 -20.32 20.98 2.65
C GLY A 72 -20.40 19.51 2.24
N CYS A 73 -20.84 18.61 3.12
CA CYS A 73 -21.06 17.20 2.79
C CYS A 73 -22.51 16.76 3.02
N GLY A 74 -23.17 17.19 4.09
CA GLY A 74 -24.46 16.62 4.50
C GLY A 74 -24.27 15.43 5.43
N ALA A 75 -25.08 14.39 5.31
CA ALA A 75 -25.12 13.25 6.23
C ALA A 75 -24.02 12.23 5.91
N VAL A 76 -23.11 12.04 6.85
CA VAL A 76 -21.98 11.11 6.77
C VAL A 76 -22.06 10.15 7.96
N GLY A 77 -21.83 8.86 7.73
CA GLY A 77 -21.89 7.84 8.79
C GLY A 77 -21.09 8.25 10.04
N THR A 78 -21.66 8.06 11.23
CA THR A 78 -21.01 8.40 12.50
C THR A 78 -19.62 7.77 12.58
N GLY A 79 -18.61 8.58 12.90
CA GLY A 79 -17.19 8.14 12.95
C GLY A 79 -16.44 8.26 11.62
N TRP A 80 -17.11 8.62 10.53
CA TRP A 80 -16.48 8.92 9.24
C TRP A 80 -16.38 10.43 9.01
N GLY A 81 -15.31 10.86 8.36
CA GLY A 81 -15.20 12.20 7.77
C GLY A 81 -15.49 12.18 6.28
N CYS A 82 -15.62 13.35 5.67
CA CYS A 82 -15.86 13.53 4.25
C CYS A 82 -14.87 14.50 3.60
N PHE A 83 -14.73 14.41 2.29
CA PHE A 83 -13.95 15.35 1.50
C PHE A 83 -14.52 15.49 0.08
N SER A 84 -14.19 16.61 -0.56
CA SER A 84 -14.35 16.80 -1.99
C SER A 84 -13.24 17.72 -2.52
N ASN A 85 -13.10 17.81 -3.85
CA ASN A 85 -12.20 18.77 -4.48
C ASN A 85 -12.90 20.08 -4.90
N GLY A 86 -14.13 20.31 -4.43
CA GLY A 86 -14.90 21.53 -4.69
C GLY A 86 -15.10 21.85 -6.18
N GLY A 87 -15.22 23.13 -6.50
CA GLY A 87 -15.44 23.61 -7.87
C GLY A 87 -16.92 23.76 -8.22
N GLY A 88 -17.25 23.71 -9.51
CA GLY A 88 -18.62 23.99 -10.00
C GLY A 88 -19.66 22.90 -9.70
N ALA A 89 -19.25 21.73 -9.21
CA ALA A 89 -20.17 20.65 -8.88
C ALA A 89 -20.76 20.82 -7.48
N ASN A 90 -22.00 20.36 -7.31
CA ASN A 90 -22.63 20.19 -6.02
C ASN A 90 -22.34 18.78 -5.49
N TYR A 91 -22.07 18.69 -4.20
CA TYR A 91 -21.74 17.44 -3.52
C TYR A 91 -22.77 17.17 -2.43
N GLY A 92 -23.28 15.95 -2.38
CA GLY A 92 -24.23 15.53 -1.36
C GLY A 92 -23.84 14.19 -0.76
N PHE A 93 -23.98 14.06 0.55
CA PHE A 93 -23.78 12.84 1.30
C PHE A 93 -25.08 12.56 2.05
N PHE A 94 -25.58 11.33 1.94
CA PHE A 94 -26.90 10.97 2.41
C PHE A 94 -26.89 9.65 3.16
N ASP A 95 -27.68 9.60 4.23
CA ASP A 95 -28.21 8.36 4.78
C ASP A 95 -29.26 7.81 3.82
N ASN A 96 -29.10 6.57 3.41
CA ASN A 96 -30.04 5.88 2.56
C ASN A 96 -30.57 4.62 3.23
N ASN A 97 -31.89 4.56 3.39
CA ASN A 97 -32.60 3.47 4.05
C ASN A 97 -33.54 2.71 3.10
N GLN A 98 -33.40 2.94 1.79
CA GLN A 98 -34.20 2.22 0.79
C GLN A 98 -33.64 0.79 0.60
N PRO A 99 -34.46 -0.27 0.74
CA PRO A 99 -33.97 -1.65 0.71
C PRO A 99 -33.16 -2.03 -0.54
N ALA A 100 -33.52 -1.49 -1.71
CA ALA A 100 -32.81 -1.74 -2.98
C ALA A 100 -31.41 -1.11 -3.03
N THR A 101 -31.04 -0.34 -2.02
CA THR A 101 -29.77 0.38 -1.92
C THR A 101 -29.11 0.20 -0.56
N VAL A 102 -29.48 -0.84 0.17
CA VAL A 102 -28.80 -1.27 1.39
C VAL A 102 -28.31 -2.69 1.12
N ALA A 103 -27.00 -2.94 1.29
CA ALA A 103 -26.42 -4.25 1.06
C ALA A 103 -26.62 -5.17 2.28
N GLU A 104 -26.49 -4.60 3.48
CA GLU A 104 -26.64 -5.28 4.77
C GLU A 104 -27.31 -4.32 5.77
N GLY A 105 -28.21 -4.82 6.62
CA GLY A 105 -28.86 -3.98 7.63
C GLY A 105 -30.01 -3.11 7.08
N GLY A 106 -30.12 -1.88 7.57
CA GLY A 106 -31.18 -0.92 7.26
C GLY A 106 -30.69 0.42 6.70
N HIS A 107 -29.39 0.69 6.69
CA HIS A 107 -28.79 1.96 6.30
C HIS A 107 -27.55 1.78 5.42
N SER A 108 -27.32 2.72 4.49
CA SER A 108 -26.11 2.78 3.68
C SER A 108 -25.68 4.23 3.43
N GLN A 109 -24.41 4.43 3.10
CA GLN A 109 -23.90 5.77 2.75
C GLN A 109 -24.06 6.01 1.25
N SER A 110 -24.72 7.10 0.87
CA SER A 110 -24.70 7.57 -0.52
C SER A 110 -23.87 8.84 -0.68
N ILE A 111 -23.17 8.96 -1.81
CA ILE A 111 -22.43 10.15 -2.24
C ILE A 111 -22.94 10.54 -3.63
N GLU A 112 -23.45 11.75 -3.75
CA GLU A 112 -23.88 12.39 -5.00
C GLU A 112 -22.83 13.40 -5.48
N ILE A 113 -22.47 13.33 -6.76
CA ILE A 113 -21.78 14.42 -7.47
C ILE A 113 -22.73 14.92 -8.55
N ASN A 114 -23.18 16.16 -8.41
CA ASN A 114 -24.20 16.76 -9.25
C ASN A 114 -23.65 17.98 -10.00
N THR A 115 -23.71 17.90 -11.32
CA THR A 115 -23.19 18.91 -12.25
C THR A 115 -24.31 19.59 -13.05
N ARG A 116 -25.56 19.52 -12.60
CA ARG A 116 -26.66 20.32 -13.18
C ARG A 116 -26.47 21.80 -12.91
N GLY A 117 -26.68 22.64 -13.93
CA GLY A 117 -26.57 24.09 -13.83
C GLY A 117 -25.15 24.65 -13.97
N ILE A 118 -24.16 23.83 -14.31
CA ILE A 118 -22.81 24.32 -14.64
C ILE A 118 -22.72 24.67 -16.13
N SER A 119 -22.03 25.76 -16.47
CA SER A 119 -21.99 26.31 -17.83
C SER A 119 -21.03 25.59 -18.80
N GLY A 120 -20.21 24.64 -18.32
CA GLY A 120 -19.27 23.87 -19.14
C GLY A 120 -18.59 22.74 -18.38
N PRO A 121 -17.95 21.78 -19.07
CA PRO A 121 -17.21 20.69 -18.45
C PRO A 121 -16.10 21.23 -17.54
N SER A 122 -15.86 20.54 -16.43
CA SER A 122 -14.84 20.93 -15.44
C SER A 122 -13.76 19.85 -15.31
N HIS A 123 -12.65 20.13 -14.63
CA HIS A 123 -11.72 19.05 -14.27
C HIS A 123 -12.44 17.98 -13.44
N ASP A 124 -11.83 16.81 -13.32
CA ASP A 124 -12.38 15.70 -12.56
C ASP A 124 -12.90 16.11 -11.19
N ARG A 125 -14.04 15.53 -10.80
CA ARG A 125 -14.69 15.78 -9.51
C ARG A 125 -14.53 14.57 -8.63
N TYR A 126 -14.09 14.82 -7.41
CA TYR A 126 -13.91 13.81 -6.38
C TYR A 126 -14.76 14.16 -5.16
N ALA A 127 -15.39 13.14 -4.60
CA ALA A 127 -16.04 13.21 -3.30
C ALA A 127 -15.87 11.87 -2.60
N GLY A 128 -15.63 11.87 -1.30
CA GLY A 128 -15.35 10.64 -0.59
C GLY A 128 -15.51 10.75 0.90
N ILE A 129 -15.42 9.59 1.55
CA ILE A 129 -15.41 9.45 3.01
C ILE A 129 -14.09 8.85 3.46
N TYR A 130 -13.73 9.10 4.71
CA TYR A 130 -12.54 8.53 5.32
C TYR A 130 -12.74 8.21 6.79
N GLN A 131 -11.97 7.26 7.31
CA GLN A 131 -11.91 6.98 8.73
C GLN A 131 -10.49 6.63 9.14
N THR A 132 -10.06 7.23 10.25
CA THR A 132 -8.79 6.90 10.88
C THR A 132 -9.02 5.89 11.98
N VAL A 133 -8.27 4.79 11.93
CA VAL A 133 -8.37 3.69 12.88
C VAL A 133 -7.01 3.36 13.46
N ARG A 134 -7.02 2.94 14.72
CA ARG A 134 -5.83 2.40 15.36
C ARG A 134 -5.64 0.96 14.91
N VAL A 135 -4.42 0.63 14.53
CA VAL A 135 -4.02 -0.67 14.00
C VAL A 135 -2.76 -1.14 14.69
N VAL A 136 -2.47 -2.43 14.58
CA VAL A 136 -1.19 -2.99 15.01
C VAL A 136 -0.18 -2.67 13.91
N ASP A 137 0.87 -1.95 14.30
CA ASP A 137 1.99 -1.65 13.40
C ASP A 137 2.59 -2.96 12.85
N TRP A 138 2.91 -2.95 11.56
CA TRP A 138 3.35 -4.08 10.75
C TRP A 138 2.38 -5.28 10.71
N ALA A 139 1.07 -5.06 10.84
CA ALA A 139 0.06 -6.10 10.62
C ALA A 139 -0.65 -5.94 9.25
N GLU A 140 -1.01 -7.07 8.64
CA GLU A 140 -1.83 -7.11 7.43
C GLU A 140 -3.31 -6.87 7.80
N TYR A 141 -3.98 -6.05 7.00
CA TYR A 141 -5.41 -5.82 7.08
C TYR A 141 -6.07 -6.09 5.73
N THR A 142 -7.29 -6.62 5.77
CA THR A 142 -8.16 -6.82 4.61
C THR A 142 -9.23 -5.75 4.60
N LEU A 143 -9.22 -4.87 3.59
CA LEU A 143 -10.26 -3.89 3.32
C LEU A 143 -11.28 -4.50 2.37
N ALA A 144 -12.55 -4.52 2.77
CA ALA A 144 -13.65 -4.93 1.92
C ALA A 144 -14.78 -3.90 1.93
N LEU A 145 -15.50 -3.77 0.82
CA LEU A 145 -16.69 -2.92 0.71
C LEU A 145 -17.63 -3.43 -0.37
N LYS A 146 -18.90 -3.06 -0.24
CA LYS A 146 -19.93 -3.24 -1.26
C LYS A 146 -20.43 -1.88 -1.73
N GLY A 147 -20.87 -1.82 -2.98
CA GLY A 147 -21.53 -0.62 -3.48
C GLY A 147 -22.09 -0.74 -4.88
N MET A 148 -22.67 0.35 -5.35
CA MET A 148 -23.22 0.45 -6.70
C MET A 148 -23.10 1.87 -7.21
N ILE A 149 -22.97 2.00 -8.54
CA ILE A 149 -22.98 3.29 -9.23
C ILE A 149 -24.34 3.45 -9.89
N ARG A 150 -25.00 4.59 -9.62
CA ARG A 150 -26.24 4.99 -10.26
C ARG A 150 -26.07 6.34 -10.94
N THR A 151 -26.77 6.54 -12.05
CA THR A 151 -26.68 7.80 -12.80
C THR A 151 -27.97 8.09 -13.57
N THR A 152 -28.16 9.34 -13.97
CA THR A 152 -29.21 9.72 -14.93
C THR A 152 -28.75 9.60 -16.39
N VAL A 153 -27.49 9.28 -16.65
CA VAL A 153 -26.91 9.26 -18.00
C VAL A 153 -26.08 7.99 -18.24
N HIS A 154 -26.57 7.14 -19.14
CA HIS A 154 -25.99 5.82 -19.45
C HIS A 154 -25.18 5.80 -20.75
N THR A 155 -25.09 6.92 -21.45
CA THR A 155 -24.38 7.05 -22.72
C THR A 155 -23.13 7.92 -22.54
N GLY A 156 -22.05 7.63 -23.26
CA GLY A 156 -20.80 8.39 -23.19
C GLY A 156 -19.58 7.54 -22.85
N ASP A 157 -18.56 8.16 -22.24
CA ASP A 157 -17.31 7.49 -21.84
C ASP A 157 -17.62 6.38 -20.81
N PRO A 158 -17.31 5.10 -21.11
CA PRO A 158 -17.54 3.99 -20.18
C PRO A 158 -16.69 4.06 -18.91
N TRP A 159 -15.70 4.97 -18.85
CA TRP A 159 -14.86 5.22 -17.67
C TRP A 159 -15.20 6.53 -16.95
N ARG A 160 -16.35 7.11 -17.27
CA ARG A 160 -16.80 8.40 -16.74
C ARG A 160 -16.97 8.42 -15.22
N TYR A 161 -17.36 7.29 -14.65
CA TYR A 161 -17.63 7.14 -13.23
C TYR A 161 -16.82 5.99 -12.68
N ARG A 162 -16.09 6.25 -11.61
CA ARG A 162 -15.27 5.26 -10.93
C ARG A 162 -15.39 5.41 -9.43
N VAL A 163 -15.12 4.31 -8.76
CA VAL A 163 -15.00 4.26 -7.31
C VAL A 163 -13.60 3.76 -7.00
N GLN A 164 -12.95 4.43 -6.06
CA GLN A 164 -11.59 4.12 -5.70
C GLN A 164 -11.44 4.06 -4.18
N VAL A 165 -10.56 3.17 -3.72
CA VAL A 165 -10.15 3.10 -2.32
C VAL A 165 -8.67 3.45 -2.22
N GLY A 166 -8.26 4.01 -1.09
CA GLY A 166 -6.87 4.33 -0.80
C GLY A 166 -6.63 4.36 0.70
N TRP A 167 -5.36 4.41 1.11
CA TRP A 167 -5.02 4.50 2.53
C TRP A 167 -3.72 5.27 2.74
N SER A 168 -3.60 5.90 3.90
CA SER A 168 -2.38 6.56 4.36
C SER A 168 -1.91 5.98 5.69
N GLN A 169 -0.59 5.95 5.90
CA GLN A 169 -0.02 5.66 7.19
C GLN A 169 -0.15 6.89 8.11
N GLY A 170 -0.59 6.68 9.34
CA GLY A 170 -0.86 7.74 10.32
C GLY A 170 -2.29 8.30 10.25
N ALA A 171 -2.57 9.24 11.15
CA ALA A 171 -3.87 9.89 11.30
C ALA A 171 -3.94 11.18 10.46
N THR A 172 -4.33 11.08 9.19
CA THR A 172 -4.45 12.25 8.31
C THR A 172 -5.80 12.27 7.60
N ALA A 173 -6.47 13.42 7.57
CA ALA A 173 -7.66 13.64 6.76
C ALA A 173 -7.33 14.09 5.32
N ASP A 174 -6.06 14.38 5.05
CA ASP A 174 -5.59 14.95 3.80
C ASP A 174 -5.50 13.89 2.70
N TRP A 175 -6.64 13.65 2.05
CA TRP A 175 -6.78 12.71 0.94
C TRP A 175 -5.91 13.06 -0.28
N THR A 176 -5.42 14.30 -0.39
CA THR A 176 -4.56 14.72 -1.52
C THR A 176 -3.17 14.11 -1.48
N LYS A 177 -2.76 13.58 -0.32
CA LYS A 177 -1.48 12.89 -0.12
C LYS A 177 -1.56 11.39 -0.36
N VAL A 178 -2.74 10.86 -0.66
CA VAL A 178 -2.96 9.44 -0.96
C VAL A 178 -2.47 9.16 -2.38
N THR A 179 -1.48 8.29 -2.53
CA THR A 179 -0.84 7.96 -3.81
C THR A 179 -1.23 6.59 -4.36
N ASN A 180 -1.83 5.74 -3.53
CA ASN A 180 -2.15 4.34 -3.78
C ASN A 180 -3.65 4.10 -4.09
N TRP A 181 -4.27 4.98 -4.87
CA TRP A 181 -5.68 4.82 -5.24
C TRP A 181 -5.88 3.58 -6.10
N ALA A 182 -6.65 2.62 -5.60
CA ALA A 182 -7.04 1.41 -6.31
C ALA A 182 -8.48 1.54 -6.80
N ASP A 183 -8.70 1.24 -8.08
CA ASP A 183 -10.04 1.15 -8.64
C ASP A 183 -10.76 -0.11 -8.17
N VAL A 184 -12.05 0.01 -7.88
CA VAL A 184 -12.84 -1.11 -7.36
C VAL A 184 -13.45 -2.01 -8.44
N GLY A 185 -13.36 -1.62 -9.72
CA GLY A 185 -13.84 -2.42 -10.86
C GLY A 185 -15.35 -2.48 -11.03
N TRP A 186 -16.10 -1.50 -10.52
CA TRP A 186 -17.56 -1.45 -10.69
C TRP A 186 -17.92 -0.74 -12.00
N ASP A 187 -17.95 -1.52 -13.09
CA ASP A 187 -18.13 -0.99 -14.45
C ASP A 187 -19.60 -0.87 -14.89
N THR A 188 -20.54 -1.39 -14.10
CA THR A 188 -21.98 -1.33 -14.41
C THR A 188 -22.63 -0.10 -13.78
N TYR A 189 -23.35 0.69 -14.59
CA TYR A 189 -24.12 1.86 -14.14
C TYR A 189 -25.62 1.56 -14.16
N TYR A 190 -26.27 1.69 -13.02
CA TYR A 190 -27.72 1.49 -12.88
C TYR A 190 -28.49 2.81 -12.95
N ASP A 191 -29.76 2.73 -13.33
CA ASP A 191 -30.63 3.90 -13.30
C ASP A 191 -30.91 4.27 -11.84
N ARG A 192 -31.01 5.56 -11.53
CA ARG A 192 -31.30 6.04 -10.17
C ARG A 192 -32.60 5.47 -9.61
N ALA A 193 -33.63 5.34 -10.46
CA ALA A 193 -34.95 4.84 -10.12
C ALA A 193 -35.04 3.30 -10.19
N ALA A 194 -34.06 2.63 -10.80
CA ALA A 194 -33.96 1.18 -10.85
C ALA A 194 -32.59 0.68 -10.36
N PRO A 195 -32.34 0.69 -9.03
CA PRO A 195 -31.11 0.17 -8.44
C PRO A 195 -30.87 -1.29 -8.84
N GLY A 196 -29.59 -1.63 -9.06
CA GLY A 196 -29.17 -2.98 -9.41
C GLY A 196 -28.42 -3.71 -8.31
N GLY A 197 -27.60 -4.68 -8.71
CA GLY A 197 -26.81 -5.48 -7.78
C GLY A 197 -25.62 -4.71 -7.20
N PHE A 198 -25.23 -5.08 -5.98
CA PHE A 198 -24.03 -4.56 -5.34
C PHE A 198 -22.77 -5.24 -5.91
N GLY A 199 -21.84 -4.42 -6.39
CA GLY A 199 -20.45 -4.84 -6.60
C GLY A 199 -19.77 -5.06 -5.24
N THR A 200 -18.79 -5.96 -5.22
CA THR A 200 -17.95 -6.22 -4.04
C THR A 200 -16.50 -5.98 -4.41
N TYR A 201 -15.74 -5.37 -3.50
CA TYR A 201 -14.30 -5.19 -3.65
C TYR A 201 -13.59 -5.61 -2.37
N ILE A 202 -12.43 -6.25 -2.55
CA ILE A 202 -11.58 -6.72 -1.46
C ILE A 202 -10.13 -6.46 -1.84
N THR A 203 -9.37 -5.86 -0.92
CA THR A 203 -7.91 -5.70 -1.04
C THR A 203 -7.22 -5.90 0.30
N LYS A 204 -5.89 -6.06 0.27
CA LYS A 204 -5.06 -6.23 1.46
C LYS A 204 -3.94 -5.20 1.47
N PHE A 205 -3.59 -4.72 2.65
CA PHE A 205 -2.43 -3.85 2.84
C PHE A 205 -1.78 -4.05 4.21
N MET A 206 -0.53 -3.62 4.32
CA MET A 206 0.21 -3.58 5.57
C MET A 206 0.02 -2.22 6.26
N ALA A 207 -0.37 -2.25 7.54
CA ALA A 207 -0.27 -1.08 8.40
C ALA A 207 1.20 -0.88 8.79
N GLU A 208 1.79 0.26 8.45
CA GLU A 208 3.20 0.59 8.74
C GLU A 208 3.33 1.67 9.83
N ALA A 209 2.21 1.91 10.52
CA ALA A 209 2.10 2.83 11.63
C ALA A 209 1.00 2.35 12.60
N GLU A 210 0.97 2.93 13.79
CA GLU A 210 -0.07 2.67 14.81
C GLU A 210 -1.47 3.13 14.38
N TYR A 211 -1.55 4.00 13.36
CA TYR A 211 -2.80 4.47 12.78
C TYR A 211 -2.78 4.33 11.27
N VAL A 212 -3.93 4.03 10.71
CA VAL A 212 -4.18 4.10 9.26
C VAL A 212 -5.43 4.92 9.04
N THR A 213 -5.41 5.79 8.03
CA THR A 213 -6.62 6.39 7.48
C THR A 213 -7.00 5.68 6.19
N VAL A 214 -8.19 5.12 6.14
CA VAL A 214 -8.78 4.53 4.92
C VAL A 214 -9.68 5.57 4.26
N TYR A 215 -9.63 5.64 2.93
CA TYR A 215 -10.43 6.53 2.11
C TYR A 215 -11.22 5.72 1.07
N VAL A 216 -12.46 6.14 0.84
CA VAL A 216 -13.29 5.67 -0.28
C VAL A 216 -13.77 6.91 -1.03
N ARG A 217 -13.51 6.98 -2.33
CA ARG A 217 -13.90 8.12 -3.17
C ARG A 217 -14.67 7.71 -4.41
N VAL A 218 -15.60 8.58 -4.78
CA VAL A 218 -16.24 8.66 -6.08
C VAL A 218 -15.42 9.58 -6.96
N TRP A 219 -15.21 9.17 -8.21
CA TRP A 219 -14.56 9.96 -9.23
C TRP A 219 -15.49 10.12 -10.43
N LYS A 220 -15.83 11.37 -10.74
CA LYS A 220 -16.54 11.77 -11.96
C LYS A 220 -15.55 12.45 -12.91
N LYS A 221 -15.27 11.80 -14.03
CA LYS A 221 -14.40 12.29 -15.08
C LYS A 221 -15.03 13.50 -15.78
N TRP A 222 -14.25 14.57 -15.91
CA TRP A 222 -14.54 15.79 -16.68
C TRP A 222 -15.77 16.61 -16.26
N GLY A 223 -16.35 16.32 -15.08
CA GLY A 223 -17.49 17.06 -14.51
C GLY A 223 -18.47 17.56 -15.56
N VAL A 224 -18.93 16.68 -16.45
CA VAL A 224 -19.74 17.02 -17.63
C VAL A 224 -21.07 17.64 -17.18
N PRO A 225 -21.53 18.75 -17.78
CA PRO A 225 -22.75 19.44 -17.35
C PRO A 225 -24.00 18.57 -17.43
N GLU A 226 -24.99 18.90 -16.60
CA GLU A 226 -26.32 18.29 -16.57
C GLU A 226 -26.36 16.82 -16.15
N GLU A 227 -25.27 16.31 -15.60
CA GLU A 227 -25.16 14.94 -15.14
C GLU A 227 -25.23 14.83 -13.61
N THR A 228 -25.77 13.71 -13.14
CA THR A 228 -25.76 13.33 -11.73
C THR A 228 -25.32 11.89 -11.60
N ILE A 229 -24.42 11.63 -10.66
CA ILE A 229 -24.01 10.30 -10.22
C ILE A 229 -24.31 10.17 -8.73
N ASP A 230 -24.89 9.03 -8.35
CA ASP A 230 -25.07 8.60 -6.97
C ASP A 230 -24.33 7.28 -6.79
N VAL A 231 -23.37 7.27 -5.89
CA VAL A 231 -22.71 6.03 -5.49
C VAL A 231 -23.18 5.67 -4.11
N THR A 232 -23.57 4.42 -3.92
CA THR A 232 -23.95 3.89 -2.61
C THR A 232 -22.86 2.94 -2.14
N PHE A 233 -22.51 3.05 -0.86
CA PHE A 233 -21.52 2.24 -0.15
C PHE A 233 -22.14 1.59 1.07
N ASP A 234 -21.76 0.35 1.30
CA ASP A 234 -22.20 -0.40 2.46
C ASP A 234 -21.20 -1.53 2.79
N ALA A 235 -21.32 -2.12 3.97
CA ALA A 235 -20.51 -3.24 4.45
C ALA A 235 -18.99 -2.99 4.33
N ILE A 236 -18.55 -1.77 4.65
CA ILE A 236 -17.13 -1.42 4.65
C ILE A 236 -16.48 -2.04 5.90
N THR A 237 -15.44 -2.86 5.70
CA THR A 237 -14.74 -3.52 6.80
C THR A 237 -13.24 -3.41 6.60
N LEU A 238 -12.50 -3.23 7.71
CA LEU A 238 -11.05 -3.37 7.75
C LEU A 238 -10.71 -4.43 8.78
N THR A 239 -10.47 -5.64 8.32
CA THR A 239 -10.34 -6.82 9.19
C THR A 239 -8.88 -7.22 9.33
N GLY A 240 -8.39 -7.30 10.56
CA GLY A 240 -7.01 -7.67 10.85
C GLY A 240 -6.77 -7.79 12.35
N ARG A 241 -5.51 -7.77 12.78
CA ARG A 241 -5.17 -7.93 14.19
C ARG A 241 -5.71 -6.75 15.01
N GLY A 242 -6.42 -7.02 16.10
CA GLY A 242 -6.90 -5.98 17.01
C GLY A 242 -5.77 -5.44 17.89
N ALA A 243 -5.59 -4.12 17.92
CA ALA A 243 -4.85 -3.47 19.00
C ALA A 243 -5.70 -3.55 20.27
N GLY A 244 -5.24 -4.23 21.33
CA GLY A 244 -6.04 -4.51 22.55
C GLY A 244 -6.80 -3.28 23.11
N PHE A 245 -8.05 -3.52 23.55
CA PHE A 245 -9.13 -2.54 23.92
C PHE A 245 -8.83 -1.55 25.07
N PRO A 246 -9.64 -0.47 25.27
CA PRO A 246 -10.85 -0.07 24.52
C PRO A 246 -10.76 1.28 23.77
N VAL A 247 -11.63 1.41 22.76
CA VAL A 247 -12.07 2.67 22.16
C VAL A 247 -12.75 3.52 23.25
N PRO A 248 -12.43 4.81 23.43
CA PRO A 248 -13.23 5.67 24.29
C PRO A 248 -14.59 5.93 23.64
N THR A 249 -15.66 5.42 24.26
CA THR A 249 -17.02 5.89 24.01
C THR A 249 -17.17 7.32 24.53
N PRO A 250 -17.73 8.27 23.77
CA PRO A 250 -18.20 9.52 24.34
C PRO A 250 -19.52 9.25 25.08
N THR A 251 -19.47 9.09 26.40
CA THR A 251 -20.68 9.06 27.22
C THR A 251 -20.85 10.39 27.94
N ALA A 252 -21.96 11.05 27.61
CA ALA A 252 -22.50 12.19 28.32
C ALA A 252 -22.77 11.84 29.80
N THR A 253 -22.56 12.84 30.63
CA THR A 253 -22.64 12.87 32.09
C THR A 253 -23.93 12.28 32.66
N ALA A 254 -23.82 11.38 33.65
CA ALA A 254 -24.80 11.23 34.73
C ALA A 254 -24.11 10.72 36.01
N THR A 255 -24.51 11.31 37.14
CA THR A 255 -23.95 11.34 38.51
C THR A 255 -23.91 9.99 39.30
N PRO A 256 -23.23 9.93 40.47
CA PRO A 256 -22.74 8.69 41.09
C PRO A 256 -23.72 8.00 42.06
N ILE A 257 -23.50 6.70 42.30
CA ILE A 257 -24.06 5.93 43.43
C ILE A 257 -22.87 5.30 44.21
N PRO A 258 -22.83 5.38 45.56
CA PRO A 258 -21.69 4.90 46.34
C PRO A 258 -21.82 3.42 46.76
N GLY A 259 -20.69 2.71 46.69
CA GLY A 259 -20.35 1.58 47.56
C GLY A 259 -20.55 0.18 46.98
N VAL A 260 -19.45 -0.47 46.55
CA VAL A 260 -19.30 -1.93 46.59
C VAL A 260 -17.84 -2.29 46.88
N ILE A 261 -17.69 -3.29 47.74
CA ILE A 261 -16.48 -3.78 48.43
C ILE A 261 -15.52 -4.50 47.46
N VAL A 262 -14.21 -4.26 47.64
CA VAL A 262 -13.11 -4.93 46.93
C VAL A 262 -12.82 -6.29 47.60
N LEU A 263 -12.73 -7.36 46.81
CA LEU A 263 -12.10 -8.64 47.20
C LEU A 263 -10.75 -8.81 46.49
N PRO A 264 -9.74 -9.44 47.12
CA PRO A 264 -8.35 -9.36 46.68
C PRO A 264 -8.03 -10.31 45.52
N THR A 265 -7.08 -9.85 44.72
CA THR A 265 -6.49 -10.44 43.51
C THR A 265 -5.67 -11.69 43.84
N ALA A 266 -5.87 -12.78 43.08
CA ALA A 266 -4.94 -13.91 43.06
C ALA A 266 -3.79 -13.63 42.08
N ALA A 267 -2.56 -13.98 42.48
CA ALA A 267 -1.35 -13.78 41.69
C ALA A 267 -1.33 -14.68 40.44
N PRO A 268 -0.85 -14.17 39.27
CA PRO A 268 -0.72 -14.98 38.08
C PRO A 268 0.48 -15.94 38.20
N THR A 269 0.27 -17.21 37.86
CA THR A 269 1.32 -18.19 37.62
C THR A 269 2.07 -17.88 36.32
N PRO A 270 3.37 -18.23 36.20
CA PRO A 270 4.14 -17.98 34.98
C PRO A 270 3.63 -18.83 33.81
N MET A 271 3.33 -18.17 32.69
CA MET A 271 2.94 -18.82 31.44
C MET A 271 4.12 -19.58 30.80
N PRO A 272 3.86 -20.67 30.06
CA PRO A 272 4.86 -21.33 29.24
C PRO A 272 5.32 -20.41 28.10
N THR A 273 6.63 -20.44 27.82
CA THR A 273 7.28 -19.66 26.77
C THR A 273 6.68 -19.98 25.40
N ALA A 274 5.92 -19.04 24.83
CA ALA A 274 5.38 -19.17 23.48
C ALA A 274 6.52 -19.20 22.46
N VAL A 275 6.55 -20.22 21.60
CA VAL A 275 7.46 -20.30 20.46
C VAL A 275 7.03 -19.26 19.43
N ALA A 276 7.91 -18.31 19.12
CA ALA A 276 7.63 -17.27 18.14
C ALA A 276 7.38 -17.88 16.75
N ALA A 277 6.35 -17.39 16.07
CA ALA A 277 6.07 -17.76 14.69
C ALA A 277 7.29 -17.43 13.79
N PRO A 278 7.60 -18.27 12.79
CA PRO A 278 8.72 -18.04 11.90
C PRO A 278 8.54 -16.72 11.16
N VAL A 279 9.58 -15.87 11.18
CA VAL A 279 9.60 -14.61 10.44
C VAL A 279 10.10 -14.91 9.02
N THR A 280 9.26 -14.59 8.05
CA THR A 280 9.54 -14.76 6.64
C THR A 280 10.03 -13.43 6.08
N VAL A 281 11.33 -13.33 5.77
CA VAL A 281 11.92 -12.14 5.13
C VAL A 281 12.14 -12.46 3.66
N THR A 282 11.57 -11.64 2.77
CA THR A 282 11.81 -11.72 1.32
C THR A 282 12.80 -10.63 0.94
N GLN A 283 13.97 -11.04 0.45
CA GLN A 283 15.01 -10.14 -0.03
C GLN A 283 15.26 -10.40 -1.52
N CYS A 284 15.20 -9.35 -2.34
CA CYS A 284 15.41 -9.44 -3.79
C CYS A 284 16.79 -8.86 -4.14
N ALA A 285 17.85 -9.53 -3.67
CA ALA A 285 19.25 -9.11 -3.86
C ALA A 285 20.07 -10.10 -4.70
N ALA A 286 19.42 -11.04 -5.39
CA ALA A 286 20.12 -11.96 -6.26
C ALA A 286 20.80 -11.24 -7.44
N THR A 287 21.61 -11.99 -8.16
CA THR A 287 22.31 -11.53 -9.37
C THR A 287 21.32 -10.86 -10.34
N GLU A 288 21.72 -9.69 -10.84
CA GLU A 288 21.01 -8.96 -11.88
C GLU A 288 20.82 -9.84 -13.12
N ARG A 289 19.61 -9.85 -13.67
CA ARG A 289 19.26 -10.64 -14.85
C ARG A 289 19.07 -9.80 -16.11
N VAL A 290 18.78 -8.51 -15.96
CA VAL A 290 18.71 -7.58 -17.08
C VAL A 290 20.12 -7.17 -17.48
N VAL A 291 20.40 -7.24 -18.77
CA VAL A 291 21.65 -6.75 -19.37
C VAL A 291 21.41 -5.34 -19.91
N ASN A 292 22.30 -4.40 -19.58
CA ASN A 292 22.22 -3.02 -20.06
C ASN A 292 20.88 -2.35 -19.73
N GLY A 293 20.40 -2.53 -18.50
CA GLY A 293 19.16 -1.89 -18.03
C GLY A 293 19.36 -0.42 -17.65
N ASP A 294 20.62 -0.01 -17.47
CA ASP A 294 21.09 1.36 -17.30
C ASP A 294 21.48 2.04 -18.62
N PHE A 295 21.40 1.33 -19.75
CA PHE A 295 21.67 1.84 -21.11
C PHE A 295 23.08 2.39 -21.41
N GLU A 296 23.99 2.35 -20.44
CA GLU A 296 25.38 2.83 -20.56
C GLU A 296 26.27 1.98 -21.49
N LYS A 297 25.82 0.80 -21.93
CA LYS A 297 26.59 -0.06 -22.87
C LYS A 297 26.35 0.29 -24.34
N GLY A 298 25.77 1.46 -24.61
CA GLY A 298 25.55 1.99 -25.95
C GLY A 298 24.29 1.44 -26.63
N PHE A 299 24.09 1.87 -27.88
CA PHE A 299 22.86 1.66 -28.65
C PHE A 299 23.13 1.07 -30.03
N ALA A 300 22.17 0.28 -30.53
CA ALA A 300 22.13 -0.24 -31.88
C ALA A 300 21.18 0.58 -32.75
N LYS A 301 21.61 0.89 -33.98
CA LYS A 301 20.81 1.61 -34.97
C LYS A 301 19.65 0.73 -35.48
N LEU A 302 18.48 1.36 -35.64
CA LEU A 302 17.22 0.81 -36.12
C LEU A 302 16.62 1.70 -37.21
N THR A 303 15.62 1.18 -37.91
CA THR A 303 14.79 1.97 -38.84
C THR A 303 14.06 3.11 -38.14
N TYR A 304 13.69 2.93 -36.86
CA TYR A 304 12.94 3.90 -36.05
C TYR A 304 13.83 4.71 -35.09
N GLY A 305 15.15 4.72 -35.29
CA GLY A 305 16.11 5.39 -34.40
C GLY A 305 17.08 4.40 -33.76
N ASP A 306 17.21 4.40 -32.45
CA ASP A 306 18.25 3.69 -31.70
C ASP A 306 17.65 2.95 -30.49
N VAL A 307 18.06 1.70 -30.27
CA VAL A 307 17.68 0.93 -29.08
C VAL A 307 18.91 0.50 -28.29
N GLY A 308 18.81 0.49 -26.97
CA GLY A 308 19.90 0.03 -26.10
C GLY A 308 20.45 -1.32 -26.53
N ASN A 309 21.77 -1.47 -26.51
CA ASN A 309 22.42 -2.76 -26.81
C ASN A 309 21.85 -3.85 -25.89
N SER A 310 21.65 -5.05 -26.44
CA SER A 310 20.96 -6.19 -25.79
C SER A 310 19.44 -6.06 -25.63
N TRP A 311 18.81 -5.01 -26.16
CA TRP A 311 17.35 -4.88 -26.26
C TRP A 311 16.87 -5.00 -27.71
N GLY A 312 15.70 -5.62 -27.88
CA GLY A 312 14.91 -5.55 -29.11
C GLY A 312 13.82 -4.48 -29.00
N HIS A 313 13.14 -4.19 -30.10
CA HIS A 313 12.06 -3.19 -30.16
C HIS A 313 10.85 -3.74 -30.94
N PHE A 314 9.68 -3.15 -30.71
CA PHE A 314 8.46 -3.46 -31.46
C PHE A 314 7.52 -2.26 -31.51
N VAL A 315 6.68 -2.24 -32.55
CA VAL A 315 5.58 -1.29 -32.73
C VAL A 315 4.36 -2.02 -33.31
N ASN A 316 3.15 -1.47 -33.16
CA ASN A 316 1.95 -2.02 -33.79
C ASN A 316 1.58 -1.36 -35.14
N GLY A 317 2.47 -0.54 -35.70
CA GLY A 317 2.29 0.10 -37.00
C GLY A 317 1.16 1.14 -37.02
N GLY A 318 0.41 1.21 -38.11
CA GLY A 318 -0.60 2.25 -38.33
C GLY A 318 0.00 3.54 -38.87
N ARG A 319 -0.71 4.65 -38.67
CA ARG A 319 -0.37 5.98 -39.20
C ARG A 319 0.53 6.80 -38.28
N ALA A 320 0.69 6.37 -37.02
CA ALA A 320 1.59 7.01 -36.08
C ALA A 320 3.05 6.82 -36.52
N ALA A 321 3.85 7.86 -36.30
CA ALA A 321 5.29 7.78 -36.32
C ALA A 321 5.80 7.22 -34.98
N TYR A 322 6.90 6.50 -35.04
CA TYR A 322 7.54 5.88 -33.89
C TYR A 322 9.01 6.27 -33.85
N GLY A 323 9.51 6.54 -32.65
CA GLY A 323 10.90 6.88 -32.41
C GLY A 323 11.45 6.06 -31.25
N PHE A 324 12.70 5.64 -31.39
CA PHE A 324 13.50 5.09 -30.29
C PHE A 324 14.79 5.90 -30.27
N TYR A 325 15.19 6.41 -29.11
CA TYR A 325 16.36 7.29 -29.04
C TYR A 325 17.22 6.96 -27.83
N ASP A 326 18.52 7.13 -28.02
CA ASP A 326 19.47 7.34 -26.92
C ASP A 326 19.13 8.67 -26.25
N GLU A 327 18.45 8.58 -25.11
CA GLU A 327 18.11 9.73 -24.29
C GLU A 327 19.35 10.13 -23.52
N GLN A 328 19.72 11.41 -23.64
CA GLN A 328 20.90 11.97 -22.96
C GLN A 328 20.51 13.19 -22.14
N TRP A 329 19.22 13.51 -22.05
CA TRP A 329 18.76 14.68 -21.33
C TRP A 329 18.74 14.43 -19.81
N PRO A 330 19.62 15.09 -19.02
CA PRO A 330 19.84 14.71 -17.62
C PRO A 330 18.59 14.63 -16.73
N PRO A 331 17.55 15.47 -16.87
CA PRO A 331 16.33 15.38 -16.06
C PRO A 331 15.57 14.05 -16.16
N VAL A 332 15.80 13.28 -17.23
CA VAL A 332 15.12 11.99 -17.47
C VAL A 332 16.08 10.80 -17.46
N ILE A 333 17.31 11.01 -16.96
CA ILE A 333 18.31 9.96 -16.71
C ILE A 333 18.39 9.69 -15.20
N ALA A 334 18.26 8.43 -14.80
CA ALA A 334 18.33 8.03 -13.41
C ALA A 334 19.77 7.91 -12.91
N SER A 335 20.68 7.46 -13.78
CA SER A 335 22.11 7.32 -13.48
C SER A 335 22.92 7.25 -14.77
N GLY A 336 24.13 7.81 -14.75
CA GLY A 336 25.00 7.78 -15.93
C GLY A 336 24.69 8.90 -16.93
N ALA A 337 24.88 8.61 -18.21
CA ALA A 337 24.72 9.57 -19.31
C ALA A 337 23.57 9.21 -20.27
N HIS A 338 23.05 7.99 -20.18
CA HIS A 338 22.19 7.39 -21.19
C HIS A 338 20.91 6.80 -20.60
N GLY A 339 19.84 6.84 -21.38
CA GLY A 339 18.57 6.19 -21.08
C GLY A 339 17.84 5.84 -22.38
N GLN A 340 16.74 5.12 -22.31
CA GLN A 340 15.92 4.83 -23.49
C GLN A 340 14.71 5.76 -23.53
N LEU A 341 14.59 6.52 -24.62
CA LEU A 341 13.34 7.19 -24.99
C LEU A 341 12.60 6.35 -26.04
N ILE A 342 11.28 6.21 -25.85
CA ILE A 342 10.35 5.63 -26.81
C ILE A 342 9.28 6.68 -27.12
N GLU A 343 9.17 7.07 -28.38
CA GLU A 343 8.21 8.07 -28.88
C GLU A 343 7.08 7.38 -29.67
N ILE A 344 5.85 7.78 -29.41
CA ILE A 344 4.70 7.55 -30.31
C ILE A 344 4.14 8.93 -30.68
N ASN A 345 4.09 9.23 -31.97
CA ASN A 345 3.79 10.57 -32.46
C ASN A 345 2.76 10.52 -33.60
N THR A 346 1.70 11.31 -33.46
CA THR A 346 0.58 11.36 -34.39
C THR A 346 0.39 12.77 -34.98
N LYS A 347 1.36 13.66 -34.80
CA LYS A 347 1.36 14.98 -35.44
C LYS A 347 1.31 14.85 -36.96
N GLY A 348 0.42 15.61 -37.59
CA GLY A 348 0.19 15.56 -39.03
C GLY A 348 -0.65 14.38 -39.52
N MET A 349 -1.15 13.51 -38.63
CA MET A 349 -2.11 12.47 -39.03
C MET A 349 -3.45 13.11 -39.44
N ALA A 350 -3.99 12.69 -40.58
CA ALA A 350 -5.27 13.20 -41.08
C ALA A 350 -6.50 12.70 -40.31
N ALA A 351 -6.37 11.60 -39.56
CA ALA A 351 -7.42 11.04 -38.71
C ALA A 351 -6.79 10.17 -37.61
N ALA A 352 -7.52 9.99 -36.50
CA ALA A 352 -7.12 9.14 -35.39
C ALA A 352 -7.06 7.65 -35.80
N ASP A 353 -6.20 6.90 -35.12
CA ASP A 353 -6.11 5.43 -35.21
C ASP A 353 -6.65 4.77 -33.94
N GLY A 354 -6.79 3.44 -33.95
CA GLY A 354 -6.92 2.70 -32.70
C GLY A 354 -5.66 2.82 -31.84
N ASP A 355 -5.64 2.20 -30.67
CA ASP A 355 -4.51 2.27 -29.73
C ASP A 355 -3.16 1.97 -30.40
N ARG A 356 -2.16 2.78 -30.07
CA ARG A 356 -0.80 2.65 -30.59
C ARG A 356 0.11 2.12 -29.48
N TYR A 357 1.03 1.24 -29.87
CA TYR A 357 1.97 0.59 -28.95
C TYR A 357 3.37 0.66 -29.52
N ALA A 358 4.32 1.01 -28.68
CA ALA A 358 5.75 0.94 -28.96
C ALA A 358 6.49 0.51 -27.70
N GLY A 359 7.47 -0.38 -27.84
CA GLY A 359 8.14 -0.95 -26.68
C GLY A 359 9.48 -1.59 -27.01
N ILE A 360 10.19 -1.94 -25.93
CA ILE A 360 11.44 -2.69 -25.96
C ILE A 360 11.25 -4.04 -25.27
N TYR A 361 12.11 -4.99 -25.61
CA TYR A 361 12.11 -6.30 -24.98
C TYR A 361 13.51 -6.88 -24.82
N GLN A 362 13.66 -7.79 -23.86
CA GLN A 362 14.88 -8.54 -23.66
C GLN A 362 14.58 -9.99 -23.29
N THR A 363 15.28 -10.92 -23.93
CA THR A 363 15.28 -12.34 -23.52
C THR A 363 16.20 -12.51 -22.32
N ILE A 364 15.60 -12.84 -21.18
CA ILE A 364 16.28 -13.11 -19.93
C ILE A 364 16.49 -14.62 -19.78
N THR A 365 17.72 -15.03 -19.50
CA THR A 365 18.09 -16.43 -19.27
C THR A 365 18.63 -16.63 -17.85
N GLY A 366 18.73 -17.89 -17.42
CA GLY A 366 19.25 -18.22 -16.09
C GLY A 366 18.30 -17.89 -14.95
N LEU A 367 17.00 -17.79 -15.26
CA LEU A 367 15.95 -17.72 -14.24
C LEU A 367 15.76 -19.10 -13.59
N THR A 368 15.12 -19.11 -12.44
CA THR A 368 14.69 -20.34 -11.77
C THR A 368 13.18 -20.39 -11.84
N LYS A 369 12.65 -21.32 -12.64
CA LYS A 369 11.20 -21.52 -12.79
C LYS A 369 10.54 -21.66 -11.42
N GLY A 370 9.44 -20.95 -11.20
CA GLY A 370 8.72 -20.98 -9.93
C GLY A 370 9.30 -20.09 -8.83
N THR A 371 10.45 -19.46 -9.04
CA THR A 371 11.02 -18.49 -8.09
C THR A 371 10.43 -17.10 -8.34
N THR A 372 10.19 -16.33 -7.28
CA THR A 372 9.75 -14.93 -7.37
C THR A 372 10.92 -14.04 -7.78
N TYR A 373 10.67 -13.14 -8.73
CA TYR A 373 11.58 -12.10 -9.16
C TYR A 373 10.93 -10.73 -8.97
N GLU A 374 11.76 -9.74 -8.71
CA GLU A 374 11.38 -8.33 -8.62
C GLU A 374 11.95 -7.58 -9.82
N LEU A 375 11.06 -7.02 -10.63
CA LEU A 375 11.38 -6.07 -11.69
C LEU A 375 11.25 -4.67 -11.11
N THR A 376 12.32 -3.89 -11.19
CA THR A 376 12.34 -2.47 -10.87
C THR A 376 12.68 -1.68 -12.14
N VAL A 377 11.92 -0.62 -12.40
CA VAL A 377 12.10 0.25 -13.55
C VAL A 377 12.05 1.70 -13.06
N LYS A 378 13.04 2.51 -13.43
CA LYS A 378 12.92 3.96 -13.31
C LYS A 378 12.46 4.55 -14.63
N GLY A 379 11.55 5.50 -14.57
CA GLY A 379 11.03 6.07 -15.80
C GLY A 379 10.04 7.19 -15.61
N MET A 380 9.56 7.69 -16.73
CA MET A 380 8.59 8.78 -16.79
C MET A 380 7.79 8.68 -18.08
N VAL A 381 6.51 9.06 -17.99
CA VAL A 381 5.67 9.32 -19.16
C VAL A 381 5.55 10.83 -19.33
N ARG A 382 5.84 11.32 -20.53
CA ARG A 382 5.65 12.71 -20.92
C ARG A 382 4.87 12.79 -22.22
N GLY A 383 4.37 13.98 -22.55
CA GLY A 383 3.82 14.20 -23.88
C GLY A 383 3.09 15.52 -24.06
N THR A 384 2.49 15.67 -25.23
CA THR A 384 1.69 16.85 -25.60
C THR A 384 0.49 16.41 -26.45
N GLY A 385 -0.57 17.21 -26.46
CA GLY A 385 -1.80 16.90 -27.19
C GLY A 385 -2.63 15.79 -26.54
N GLY A 386 -3.64 15.29 -27.27
CA GLY A 386 -4.51 14.18 -26.84
C GLY A 386 -5.62 14.56 -25.84
N GLY A 387 -5.84 15.87 -25.63
CA GLY A 387 -6.84 16.38 -24.69
C GLY A 387 -6.48 16.15 -23.20
N PRO A 388 -7.36 16.53 -22.26
CA PRO A 388 -7.10 16.42 -20.82
C PRO A 388 -7.26 14.98 -20.27
N ASP A 389 -7.34 13.94 -21.12
CA ASP A 389 -7.46 12.56 -20.63
C ASP A 389 -6.17 12.16 -19.90
N ALA A 390 -6.25 11.98 -18.58
CA ALA A 390 -5.13 11.52 -17.74
C ALA A 390 -4.69 10.08 -18.10
N TYR A 391 -5.52 9.33 -18.83
CA TYR A 391 -5.26 7.95 -19.26
C TYR A 391 -4.90 7.86 -20.75
N ARG A 392 -4.61 8.98 -21.41
CA ARG A 392 -4.23 8.97 -22.83
C ARG A 392 -2.93 8.19 -23.07
N PHE A 393 -2.04 8.13 -22.07
CA PHE A 393 -0.79 7.39 -22.11
C PHE A 393 -0.65 6.49 -20.89
N GLN A 394 -0.03 5.33 -21.05
CA GLN A 394 0.35 4.47 -19.94
C GLN A 394 1.64 3.71 -20.27
N ALA A 395 2.53 3.58 -19.28
CA ALA A 395 3.60 2.61 -19.34
C ALA A 395 3.07 1.23 -18.90
N GLN A 396 3.50 0.18 -19.58
CA GLN A 396 3.06 -1.18 -19.33
C GLN A 396 4.25 -2.14 -19.36
N TRP A 397 4.13 -3.22 -18.62
CA TRP A 397 5.09 -4.32 -18.62
C TRP A 397 4.37 -5.65 -18.87
N GLY A 398 5.10 -6.63 -19.37
CA GLY A 398 4.57 -7.97 -19.62
C GLY A 398 5.69 -8.95 -19.93
N TRP A 399 5.35 -10.23 -20.08
CA TRP A 399 6.34 -11.24 -20.43
C TRP A 399 5.75 -12.41 -21.21
N ASN A 400 6.61 -13.13 -21.93
CA ASN A 400 6.36 -14.43 -22.51
C ASN A 400 7.32 -15.48 -21.93
N ALA A 401 6.85 -16.71 -21.74
CA ALA A 401 7.74 -17.83 -21.43
C ALA A 401 8.68 -18.12 -22.62
N GLY A 402 9.94 -18.44 -22.32
CA GLY A 402 10.97 -18.71 -23.32
C GLY A 402 11.45 -17.48 -24.08
N ALA A 403 12.26 -17.72 -25.12
CA ALA A 403 12.80 -16.70 -26.02
C ALA A 403 11.77 -16.35 -27.12
N ASN A 404 10.60 -15.86 -26.72
CA ASN A 404 9.51 -15.49 -27.62
C ASN A 404 9.29 -13.97 -27.63
N ALA A 405 9.85 -13.31 -28.65
CA ALA A 405 9.72 -11.88 -28.89
C ALA A 405 8.35 -11.43 -29.43
N ASP A 406 7.41 -12.35 -29.66
CA ASP A 406 6.05 -12.01 -30.10
C ASP A 406 5.26 -11.36 -28.96
N TRP A 407 5.40 -10.05 -28.84
CA TRP A 407 4.75 -9.24 -27.80
C TRP A 407 3.22 -9.37 -27.82
N THR A 408 2.60 -9.76 -28.93
CA THR A 408 1.14 -9.90 -29.02
C THR A 408 0.59 -11.06 -28.17
N LYS A 409 1.47 -11.98 -27.77
CA LYS A 409 1.14 -13.12 -26.89
C LYS A 409 1.35 -12.83 -25.41
N ALA A 410 1.97 -11.69 -25.07
CA ALA A 410 2.20 -11.31 -23.69
C ALA A 410 0.94 -10.68 -23.08
N THR A 411 0.66 -11.01 -21.83
CA THR A 411 -0.32 -10.28 -21.02
C THR A 411 0.37 -9.05 -20.43
N PHE A 412 -0.20 -7.86 -20.66
CA PHE A 412 0.35 -6.61 -20.16
C PHE A 412 -0.39 -6.12 -18.92
N SER A 413 0.38 -5.58 -17.98
CA SER A 413 -0.10 -4.88 -16.80
C SER A 413 0.44 -3.46 -16.79
N GLY A 414 -0.27 -2.55 -16.11
CA GLY A 414 0.21 -1.19 -15.90
C GLY A 414 1.52 -1.17 -15.13
N LEU A 415 2.41 -0.26 -15.51
CA LEU A 415 3.63 0.07 -14.80
C LEU A 415 3.48 1.52 -14.32
N ASP A 416 3.31 1.72 -13.02
CA ASP A 416 3.04 3.04 -12.45
C ASP A 416 4.31 3.89 -12.40
N LEU A 417 4.44 4.81 -13.37
CA LEU A 417 5.51 5.79 -13.44
C LEU A 417 5.04 7.19 -12.99
N GLY A 418 3.92 7.28 -12.28
CA GLY A 418 3.33 8.53 -11.82
C GLY A 418 2.55 9.29 -12.89
N SER A 419 2.47 10.61 -12.73
CA SER A 419 1.69 11.47 -13.63
C SER A 419 2.33 11.63 -15.01
N ILE A 420 1.52 11.94 -16.02
CA ILE A 420 2.00 12.33 -17.35
C ILE A 420 2.49 13.78 -17.30
N TYR A 421 3.78 14.00 -17.51
CA TYR A 421 4.34 15.35 -17.52
C TYR A 421 4.23 16.02 -18.89
N PRO A 422 4.21 17.37 -18.95
CA PRO A 422 4.39 18.08 -20.21
C PRO A 422 5.72 17.69 -20.86
N ARG A 423 5.73 17.50 -22.17
CA ARG A 423 6.93 17.14 -22.94
C ARG A 423 8.14 18.03 -22.60
N SER A 424 7.97 19.34 -22.53
CA SER A 424 9.04 20.31 -22.27
C SER A 424 9.40 20.49 -20.79
N GLU A 425 8.61 19.96 -19.86
CA GLU A 425 8.74 20.18 -18.42
C GLU A 425 8.71 18.84 -17.68
N PRO A 426 9.82 18.08 -17.68
CA PRO A 426 9.90 16.80 -17.00
C PRO A 426 9.78 17.01 -15.49
N GLY A 427 9.09 16.10 -14.82
CA GLY A 427 9.15 16.03 -13.35
C GLY A 427 10.30 15.16 -12.86
N SER A 428 10.10 14.54 -11.71
CA SER A 428 11.04 13.54 -11.19
C SER A 428 10.78 12.17 -11.81
N LEU A 429 11.83 11.42 -12.11
CA LEU A 429 11.71 10.01 -12.46
C LEU A 429 11.06 9.23 -11.33
N SER A 430 10.05 8.44 -11.67
CA SER A 430 9.37 7.53 -10.75
C SER A 430 10.07 6.17 -10.77
N THR A 431 9.98 5.43 -9.66
CA THR A 431 10.44 4.04 -9.59
C THR A 431 9.23 3.12 -9.46
N ALA A 432 9.04 2.24 -10.44
CA ALA A 432 8.02 1.20 -10.40
C ALA A 432 8.66 -0.15 -10.02
N THR A 433 8.04 -0.86 -9.09
CA THR A 433 8.49 -2.19 -8.66
C THR A 433 7.35 -3.19 -8.77
N VAL A 434 7.58 -4.30 -9.45
CA VAL A 434 6.62 -5.39 -9.61
C VAL A 434 7.26 -6.74 -9.29
N ARG A 435 6.53 -7.61 -8.61
CA ARG A 435 7.00 -8.97 -8.28
C ARG A 435 6.17 -10.00 -9.01
N PHE A 436 6.83 -11.00 -9.57
CA PHE A 436 6.17 -12.10 -10.29
C PHE A 436 6.97 -13.39 -10.21
N THR A 437 6.29 -14.50 -10.43
CA THR A 437 6.92 -15.82 -10.45
C THR A 437 7.44 -16.13 -11.85
N ALA A 438 8.72 -16.48 -11.97
CA ALA A 438 9.32 -16.80 -13.26
C ALA A 438 8.61 -18.02 -13.89
N PRO A 439 8.12 -17.90 -15.13
CA PRO A 439 7.37 -18.97 -15.80
C PRO A 439 8.25 -20.14 -16.24
N ASP A 440 9.52 -19.86 -16.50
CA ASP A 440 10.53 -20.80 -16.95
C ASP A 440 11.93 -20.26 -16.58
N SER A 441 12.96 -21.05 -16.87
CA SER A 441 14.37 -20.67 -16.81
C SER A 441 14.78 -19.61 -17.84
N THR A 442 13.94 -19.39 -18.84
CA THR A 442 14.08 -18.35 -19.87
C THR A 442 12.75 -17.65 -20.08
N MET A 443 12.78 -16.33 -20.26
CA MET A 443 11.60 -15.49 -20.44
C MET A 443 11.95 -14.30 -21.32
N THR A 444 10.99 -13.80 -22.09
CA THR A 444 11.13 -12.51 -22.77
C THR A 444 10.34 -11.46 -21.99
N LEU A 445 11.05 -10.47 -21.44
CA LEU A 445 10.48 -9.32 -20.74
C LEU A 445 10.13 -8.23 -21.75
N PHE A 446 8.97 -7.60 -21.63
CA PHE A 446 8.51 -6.48 -22.45
C PHE A 446 8.22 -5.27 -21.58
N LEU A 447 8.65 -4.10 -22.04
CA LEU A 447 8.25 -2.79 -21.53
C LEU A 447 7.71 -1.97 -22.71
N ARG A 448 6.55 -1.35 -22.57
CA ARG A 448 5.93 -0.58 -23.66
C ARG A 448 5.19 0.64 -23.18
N GLY A 449 5.03 1.60 -24.08
CA GLY A 449 4.03 2.63 -23.99
C GLY A 449 2.74 2.23 -24.70
N TRP A 450 1.62 2.64 -24.14
CA TRP A 450 0.29 2.55 -24.73
C TRP A 450 -0.25 3.97 -24.91
N MET A 451 -0.55 4.33 -26.15
CA MET A 451 -1.30 5.54 -26.48
C MET A 451 -2.73 5.16 -26.85
N LYS A 452 -3.68 5.64 -26.05
CA LYS A 452 -5.11 5.44 -26.25
C LYS A 452 -5.59 6.21 -27.48
N TRP A 453 -6.25 5.50 -28.40
CA TRP A 453 -6.94 6.07 -29.56
C TRP A 453 -6.14 6.94 -30.53
N GLY A 454 -4.80 6.85 -30.54
CA GLY A 454 -3.93 7.43 -31.56
C GLY A 454 -4.38 8.79 -32.11
N TYR A 455 -4.83 9.70 -31.22
CA TYR A 455 -5.47 10.94 -31.64
C TYR A 455 -4.51 11.79 -32.43
N THR A 456 -4.97 12.54 -33.41
CA THR A 456 -4.12 13.44 -34.20
C THR A 456 -3.45 14.49 -33.30
N GLU A 457 -2.31 15.03 -33.73
CA GLU A 457 -1.61 16.12 -33.01
C GLU A 457 -1.19 15.75 -31.57
N THR A 458 -0.88 14.49 -31.33
CA THR A 458 -0.53 13.96 -30.01
C THR A 458 0.86 13.31 -30.05
N GLU A 459 1.61 13.48 -28.96
CA GLU A 459 2.94 12.91 -28.83
C GLU A 459 3.10 12.36 -27.42
N MET A 460 3.58 11.13 -27.32
CA MET A 460 3.90 10.44 -26.08
C MET A 460 5.37 10.08 -26.08
N ASP A 461 6.05 10.47 -25.00
CA ASP A 461 7.44 10.15 -24.73
C ASP A 461 7.48 9.27 -23.47
N LEU A 462 8.07 8.08 -23.61
CA LEU A 462 8.29 7.16 -22.51
C LEU A 462 9.79 7.01 -22.28
N ASN A 463 10.26 7.54 -21.16
CA ASN A 463 11.65 7.46 -20.74
C ASN A 463 11.84 6.29 -19.76
N PHE A 464 12.85 5.47 -20.02
CA PHE A 464 13.26 4.36 -19.15
C PHE A 464 14.74 4.44 -18.82
N ASP A 465 15.07 4.11 -17.58
CA ASP A 465 16.42 3.90 -17.09
C ASP A 465 16.42 2.95 -15.87
N ALA A 466 17.60 2.47 -15.46
CA ALA A 466 17.85 1.63 -14.30
C ALA A 466 16.90 0.43 -14.19
N ILE A 467 16.67 -0.27 -15.30
CA ILE A 467 15.86 -1.50 -15.35
C ILE A 467 16.64 -2.64 -14.70
N SER A 468 16.05 -3.24 -13.66
CA SER A 468 16.65 -4.31 -12.86
C SER A 468 15.67 -5.45 -12.68
N LEU A 469 16.12 -6.69 -12.80
CA LEU A 469 15.35 -7.90 -12.50
C LEU A 469 16.17 -8.83 -11.59
N ARG A 470 15.73 -8.99 -10.34
CA ARG A 470 16.46 -9.77 -9.33
C ARG A 470 15.59 -10.83 -8.71
N GLY A 471 16.16 -12.03 -8.56
CA GLY A 471 15.51 -13.12 -7.83
C GLY A 471 15.35 -12.78 -6.36
N CYS A 472 14.20 -13.15 -5.82
CA CYS A 472 13.88 -13.00 -4.41
C CYS A 472 14.10 -14.32 -3.68
N THR A 473 14.82 -14.25 -2.56
CA THR A 473 14.94 -15.36 -1.63
C THR A 473 14.06 -15.08 -0.43
N THR A 474 13.25 -16.06 -0.09
CA THR A 474 12.42 -16.03 1.10
C THR A 474 13.08 -16.89 2.15
N THR A 475 13.66 -16.28 3.17
CA THR A 475 14.25 -17.00 4.30
C THR A 475 13.21 -17.06 5.41
N THR A 476 12.71 -18.27 5.65
CA THR A 476 11.90 -18.58 6.82
C THR A 476 12.87 -18.97 7.95
N THR A 477 13.22 -18.00 8.78
CA THR A 477 14.08 -18.26 9.94
C THR A 477 13.20 -18.66 11.11
N GLN A 478 13.39 -19.88 11.62
CA GLN A 478 12.84 -20.28 12.91
C GLN A 478 13.54 -19.42 13.98
N ALA A 479 12.77 -18.63 14.72
CA ALA A 479 13.30 -17.68 15.67
C ALA A 479 13.98 -18.42 16.84
N THR A 480 15.28 -18.68 16.72
CA THR A 480 16.16 -18.76 17.89
C THR A 480 16.59 -17.34 18.18
N HIS A 481 16.32 -16.89 19.41
CA HIS A 481 16.50 -15.52 19.88
C HIS A 481 17.82 -14.93 19.37
N PRO A 482 17.82 -14.06 18.34
CA PRO A 482 19.02 -13.38 17.93
C PRO A 482 19.16 -12.15 18.82
N THR A 483 20.20 -12.13 19.65
CA THR A 483 20.85 -10.87 20.00
C THR A 483 21.22 -10.19 18.69
N SER A 484 20.36 -9.27 18.26
CA SER A 484 20.54 -8.52 17.02
C SER A 484 21.82 -7.70 17.13
N PRO A 485 22.69 -7.68 16.09
CA PRO A 485 23.74 -6.68 16.01
C PRO A 485 23.07 -5.31 15.94
N VAL A 486 23.41 -4.44 16.89
CA VAL A 486 22.96 -3.05 16.94
C VAL A 486 23.53 -2.33 15.72
N VAL A 487 22.71 -2.09 14.70
CA VAL A 487 23.10 -1.30 13.54
C VAL A 487 23.05 0.18 13.95
N CYS A 488 24.23 0.81 14.01
CA CYS A 488 24.43 2.18 14.52
C CYS A 488 24.19 3.24 13.43
N THR A 489 23.15 3.06 12.61
CA THR A 489 22.83 3.97 11.49
C THR A 489 21.35 4.31 11.42
N TYR A 490 21.04 5.56 11.05
CA TYR A 490 19.69 6.10 10.91
C TYR A 490 19.44 6.58 9.48
N ALA A 491 18.40 6.06 8.81
CA ALA A 491 17.96 6.59 7.52
C ALA A 491 17.05 7.82 7.74
N VAL A 492 17.45 8.97 7.22
CA VAL A 492 16.72 10.23 7.29
C VAL A 492 15.34 10.07 6.63
N LYS A 493 14.26 10.48 7.32
CA LYS A 493 12.88 10.36 6.86
C LYS A 493 12.33 11.72 6.43
N PRO A 494 11.22 11.78 5.67
CA PRO A 494 10.55 13.04 5.35
C PRO A 494 10.20 13.83 6.62
N GLY A 495 10.59 15.11 6.66
CA GLY A 495 10.37 15.98 7.82
C GLY A 495 11.39 15.81 8.96
N ASP A 496 12.50 15.12 8.72
CA ASP A 496 13.65 15.14 9.61
C ASP A 496 14.62 16.29 9.30
N TYR A 497 15.28 16.78 10.35
CA TYR A 497 16.41 17.69 10.28
C TYR A 497 17.42 17.26 11.36
N LEU A 498 18.69 17.63 11.18
CA LEU A 498 19.80 17.04 11.94
C LEU A 498 19.66 17.24 13.46
N GLY A 499 19.06 18.36 13.90
CA GLY A 499 18.78 18.64 15.32
C GLY A 499 17.73 17.74 15.95
N LYS A 500 16.64 17.42 15.23
CA LYS A 500 15.60 16.49 15.67
C LYS A 500 16.16 15.08 15.82
N ILE A 501 17.00 14.66 14.89
CA ILE A 501 17.67 13.35 14.94
C ILE A 501 18.64 13.30 16.14
N ALA A 502 19.50 14.30 16.30
CA ALA A 502 20.45 14.36 17.40
C ALA A 502 19.76 14.29 18.78
N ALA A 503 18.66 15.05 18.96
CA ALA A 503 17.86 15.03 20.18
C ALA A 503 17.23 13.65 20.46
N ASN A 504 16.67 13.00 19.44
CA ASN A 504 16.06 11.68 19.58
C ASN A 504 17.06 10.59 20.01
N TYR A 505 18.33 10.75 19.64
CA TYR A 505 19.39 9.81 19.97
C TYR A 505 20.27 10.25 21.14
N GLY A 506 19.97 11.39 21.78
CA GLY A 506 20.74 11.89 22.93
C GLY A 506 22.18 12.28 22.58
N VAL A 507 22.46 12.60 21.32
CA VAL A 507 23.78 13.04 20.84
C VAL A 507 23.77 14.54 20.55
N SER A 508 24.94 15.18 20.53
CA SER A 508 25.01 16.58 20.15
C SER A 508 24.84 16.76 18.64
N LEU A 509 24.19 17.84 18.22
CA LEU A 509 24.05 18.21 16.80
C LEU A 509 25.42 18.29 16.10
N ALA A 510 26.40 18.91 16.76
CA ALA A 510 27.77 19.00 16.28
C ALA A 510 28.46 17.63 16.19
N GLY A 511 28.23 16.74 17.16
CA GLY A 511 28.77 15.39 17.16
C GLY A 511 28.19 14.53 16.03
N LEU A 512 26.88 14.63 15.80
CA LEU A 512 26.20 13.92 14.71
C LEU A 512 26.66 14.43 13.34
N ALA A 513 26.79 15.74 13.17
CA ALA A 513 27.29 16.34 11.93
C ALA A 513 28.74 15.92 11.63
N ALA A 514 29.61 15.97 12.64
CA ALA A 514 31.01 15.57 12.54
C ALA A 514 31.16 14.08 12.20
N ALA A 515 30.35 13.21 12.84
CA ALA A 515 30.37 11.77 12.57
C ALA A 515 29.96 11.40 11.13
N ASN A 516 29.25 12.30 10.45
CA ASN A 516 28.70 12.07 9.10
C ASN A 516 29.31 12.99 8.04
N SER A 517 30.37 13.73 8.36
CA SER A 517 30.99 14.72 7.45
C SER A 517 30.01 15.75 6.89
N ILE A 518 29.01 16.14 7.67
CA ILE A 518 28.00 17.14 7.29
C ILE A 518 28.50 18.50 7.73
N TRP A 519 28.81 19.36 6.77
CA TRP A 519 29.31 20.72 7.00
C TRP A 519 28.19 21.77 7.09
N ASN A 520 27.03 21.50 6.48
CA ASN A 520 25.84 22.34 6.56
C ASN A 520 24.73 21.62 7.34
N TYR A 521 24.43 22.12 8.54
CA TYR A 521 23.49 21.51 9.49
C TYR A 521 22.04 21.48 9.00
N ASP A 522 21.69 22.33 8.04
CA ASP A 522 20.34 22.45 7.48
C ASP A 522 20.11 21.55 6.26
N HIS A 523 21.15 20.84 5.79
CA HIS A 523 21.10 20.05 4.56
C HIS A 523 21.35 18.57 4.84
N ILE A 524 20.26 17.82 4.98
CA ILE A 524 20.23 16.36 4.91
C ILE A 524 19.14 15.89 3.94
N TYR A 525 19.36 14.75 3.28
CA TYR A 525 18.45 14.21 2.28
C TYR A 525 17.66 13.05 2.82
N VAL A 526 16.37 12.96 2.47
CA VAL A 526 15.56 11.78 2.79
C VAL A 526 16.20 10.53 2.18
N GLY A 527 16.33 9.47 2.96
CA GLY A 527 17.02 8.23 2.61
C GLY A 527 18.53 8.25 2.92
N GLN A 528 19.11 9.40 3.28
CA GLN A 528 20.51 9.49 3.72
C GLN A 528 20.73 8.68 4.99
N LEU A 529 21.75 7.83 5.03
CA LEU A 529 22.12 7.08 6.23
C LEU A 529 23.09 7.91 7.08
N LEU A 530 22.73 8.13 8.34
CA LEU A 530 23.54 8.83 9.34
C LEU A 530 24.08 7.83 10.37
N THR A 531 25.39 7.79 10.57
CA THR A 531 26.06 7.15 11.70
C THR A 531 25.78 7.92 12.98
N ILE A 532 25.17 7.27 13.97
CA ILE A 532 24.88 7.89 15.27
C ILE A 532 26.11 7.72 16.19
N PRO A 533 26.79 8.80 16.60
CA PRO A 533 27.97 8.71 17.46
C PRO A 533 27.61 8.26 18.89
N GLY A 534 28.47 7.46 19.52
CA GLY A 534 28.29 7.04 20.92
C GLY A 534 27.55 5.72 21.13
N CYS A 535 27.15 5.01 20.08
CA CYS A 535 26.74 3.61 20.20
C CYS A 535 27.99 2.72 20.41
N THR A 536 28.31 2.40 21.66
CA THR A 536 29.32 1.37 22.00
C THR A 536 28.66 0.07 22.42
N THR A 537 29.10 -1.03 21.81
CA THR A 537 28.72 -2.40 22.11
C THR A 537 29.30 -2.81 23.47
N GLY A 538 28.42 -3.09 24.44
CA GLY A 538 28.80 -3.70 25.72
C GLY A 538 28.91 -2.73 26.88
N GLY A 539 27.77 -2.40 27.49
CA GLY A 539 27.70 -1.70 28.76
C GLY A 539 26.24 -1.47 29.15
N THR A 540 25.86 -1.96 30.33
CA THR A 540 24.55 -1.75 30.95
C THR A 540 24.24 -0.26 30.99
N VAL A 541 23.31 0.20 30.14
CA VAL A 541 22.70 1.51 30.33
C VAL A 541 21.64 1.34 31.40
N VAL A 542 21.99 1.72 32.63
CA VAL A 542 21.02 2.07 33.64
C VAL A 542 20.19 3.20 33.04
N TYR A 543 18.91 2.96 32.77
CA TYR A 543 17.99 4.06 32.51
C TYR A 543 18.02 4.97 33.75
N PRO A 544 18.49 6.23 33.67
CA PRO A 544 18.09 7.19 34.68
C PRO A 544 16.55 7.28 34.61
N PRO A 545 15.84 7.28 35.75
CA PRO A 545 14.40 7.49 35.76
C PRO A 545 14.11 8.80 35.02
N HIS A 546 13.20 8.70 34.06
CA HIS A 546 12.69 9.82 33.29
C HIS A 546 12.21 10.94 34.25
N PRO A 547 12.82 12.13 34.26
CA PRO A 547 12.14 13.31 34.76
C PRO A 547 10.95 13.57 33.82
N LYS A 548 9.77 13.88 34.38
CA LYS A 548 8.63 14.40 33.61
C LYS A 548 9.12 15.45 32.61
N PRO A 549 8.57 15.50 31.38
CA PRO A 549 9.01 16.47 30.39
C PRO A 549 8.87 17.88 30.95
N VAL A 550 9.99 18.50 31.28
CA VAL A 550 10.11 19.95 31.29
C VAL A 550 10.47 20.31 29.85
N PRO A 551 9.64 21.08 29.14
CA PRO A 551 9.95 21.50 27.78
C PRO A 551 11.29 22.26 27.78
N PRO A 552 12.23 21.95 26.87
CA PRO A 552 13.33 22.87 26.61
C PRO A 552 12.74 24.18 26.08
N PRO A 553 13.27 25.35 26.47
CA PRO A 553 12.70 26.65 26.11
C PRO A 553 12.86 26.86 24.61
N VAL A 554 11.78 26.61 23.87
CA VAL A 554 11.62 27.13 22.51
C VAL A 554 11.48 28.63 22.69
N ALA A 555 12.30 29.45 22.02
CA ALA A 555 12.13 30.89 22.07
C ALA A 555 10.83 31.24 21.33
N HIS A 556 9.73 31.25 22.07
CA HIS A 556 8.42 31.63 21.58
C HIS A 556 8.46 33.10 21.15
N ARG A 557 8.14 33.38 19.89
CA ARG A 557 7.81 34.75 19.50
C ARG A 557 6.42 35.06 20.02
N THR A 558 6.25 36.22 20.66
CA THR A 558 4.93 36.66 21.11
C THR A 558 4.37 37.69 20.14
N HIS A 559 3.07 37.59 19.85
CA HIS A 559 2.34 38.55 19.03
C HIS A 559 1.16 39.10 19.81
N THR A 560 1.05 40.42 19.92
CA THR A 560 -0.08 41.07 20.59
C THR A 560 -1.15 41.41 19.55
N VAL A 561 -2.33 40.80 19.68
CA VAL A 561 -3.46 40.97 18.76
C VAL A 561 -3.86 42.44 18.68
N SER A 562 -3.75 43.02 17.50
CA SER A 562 -4.17 44.37 17.16
C SER A 562 -5.63 44.41 16.71
N ARG A 563 -6.23 45.61 16.72
CA ARG A 563 -7.62 45.79 16.32
C ARG A 563 -7.83 45.37 14.86
N GLY A 564 -8.63 44.33 14.65
CA GLY A 564 -9.00 43.82 13.32
C GLY A 564 -8.22 42.58 12.86
N GLU A 565 -7.28 42.08 13.66
CA GLU A 565 -6.59 40.83 13.36
C GLU A 565 -7.42 39.61 13.81
N SER A 566 -7.34 38.53 13.02
CA SER A 566 -7.88 37.22 13.36
C SER A 566 -6.75 36.22 13.62
N LEU A 567 -7.02 35.14 14.35
CA LEU A 567 -6.05 34.08 14.60
C LEU A 567 -5.50 33.47 13.30
N SER A 568 -6.36 33.35 12.28
CA SER A 568 -5.99 32.88 10.95
C SER A 568 -5.04 33.84 10.22
N TRP A 569 -5.26 35.15 10.32
CA TRP A 569 -4.40 36.16 9.71
C TRP A 569 -3.03 36.21 10.39
N ILE A 570 -3.02 36.17 11.73
CA ILE A 570 -1.78 36.16 12.54
C ILE A 570 -0.96 34.90 12.23
N ALA A 571 -1.58 33.71 12.21
CA ALA A 571 -0.89 32.46 11.89
C ALA A 571 -0.28 32.49 10.48
N ALA A 572 -1.03 33.02 9.49
CA ALA A 572 -0.56 33.17 8.12
C ALA A 572 0.63 34.16 8.02
N TRP A 573 0.58 35.27 8.75
CA TRP A 573 1.66 36.26 8.81
C TRP A 573 2.99 35.67 9.30
N TYR A 574 2.93 34.74 10.26
CA TYR A 574 4.10 34.04 10.80
C TYR A 574 4.44 32.72 10.09
N GLY A 575 3.65 32.30 9.10
CA GLY A 575 3.86 31.07 8.35
C GLY A 575 3.64 29.79 9.17
N VAL A 576 2.78 29.83 10.19
CA VAL A 576 2.47 28.70 11.09
C VAL A 576 1.00 28.27 10.97
N ASN A 577 0.68 27.07 11.46
CA ASN A 577 -0.68 26.58 11.46
C ASN A 577 -1.50 27.20 12.61
N MET A 578 -2.66 27.81 12.30
CA MET A 578 -3.52 28.46 13.30
C MET A 578 -4.03 27.52 14.39
N TYR A 579 -4.18 26.22 14.13
CA TYR A 579 -4.57 25.22 15.12
C TYR A 579 -3.44 24.93 16.11
N ASP A 580 -2.18 25.03 15.69
CA ASP A 580 -1.03 24.91 16.58
C ASP A 580 -0.88 26.15 17.46
N VAL A 581 -1.12 27.35 16.89
CA VAL A 581 -1.22 28.61 17.66
C VAL A 581 -2.40 28.55 18.64
N ALA A 582 -3.56 28.04 18.24
CA ALA A 582 -4.71 27.88 19.13
C ALA A 582 -4.43 26.91 20.26
N ARG A 583 -3.85 25.75 19.95
CA ARG A 583 -3.55 24.70 20.91
C ARG A 583 -2.51 25.17 21.94
N ILE A 584 -1.46 25.87 21.51
CA ILE A 584 -0.41 26.35 22.43
C ILE A 584 -0.89 27.52 23.31
N ASN A 585 -1.86 28.30 22.84
CA ASN A 585 -2.46 29.41 23.58
C ASN A 585 -3.76 29.05 24.31
N GLY A 586 -4.19 27.79 24.23
CA GLY A 586 -5.44 27.32 24.85
C GLY A 586 -6.69 28.05 24.33
N ILE A 587 -6.71 28.43 23.05
CA ILE A 587 -7.83 29.12 22.41
C ILE A 587 -8.85 28.07 21.94
N PRO A 588 -10.04 27.98 22.56
CA PRO A 588 -11.04 26.98 22.21
C PRO A 588 -11.88 27.40 20.99
N ASP A 589 -12.05 28.70 20.77
CA ASP A 589 -12.75 29.27 19.62
C ASP A 589 -11.78 30.03 18.72
N LEU A 590 -11.51 29.46 17.55
CA LEU A 590 -10.53 29.97 16.58
C LEU A 590 -10.94 31.32 15.98
N ASN A 591 -12.21 31.70 16.10
CA ASN A 591 -12.74 32.97 15.61
C ASN A 591 -12.72 34.06 16.69
N HIS A 592 -12.30 33.74 17.91
CA HIS A 592 -12.35 34.64 19.04
C HIS A 592 -10.96 34.88 19.63
N VAL A 593 -10.29 35.93 19.12
CA VAL A 593 -9.07 36.49 19.71
C VAL A 593 -9.34 37.94 20.11
N CYS A 594 -8.98 38.29 21.34
CA CYS A 594 -9.25 39.61 21.89
C CYS A 594 -8.14 40.59 21.55
N VAL A 595 -8.49 41.83 21.18
CA VAL A 595 -7.50 42.90 21.00
C VAL A 595 -6.71 43.10 22.28
N GLY A 596 -5.38 43.12 22.18
CA GLY A 596 -4.45 43.17 23.32
C GLY A 596 -4.04 41.80 23.85
N GLN A 597 -4.64 40.70 23.37
CA GLN A 597 -4.25 39.34 23.76
C GLN A 597 -2.86 39.01 23.21
N GLN A 598 -1.97 38.51 24.07
CA GLN A 598 -0.64 38.07 23.65
C GLN A 598 -0.69 36.59 23.29
N LEU A 599 -0.29 36.27 22.06
CA LEU A 599 -0.23 34.91 21.52
C LEU A 599 1.20 34.43 21.43
N ILE A 600 1.43 33.22 21.91
CA ILE A 600 2.63 32.42 21.71
C ILE A 600 2.59 31.86 20.29
N ILE A 601 3.56 32.23 19.46
CA ILE A 601 3.72 31.73 18.10
C ILE A 601 4.78 30.61 18.11
N PRO A 602 4.43 29.38 17.68
CA PRO A 602 5.34 28.23 17.62
C PRO A 602 6.60 28.43 16.78
#